data_AF-A0A7J9CJZ3-F1
#
_entry.id   AF-A0A7J9CJZ3-F1
#
_cell.length_a   1.000
_cell.length_b   1.000
_cell.length_c   1.000
_cell.angle_alpha   90.00
_cell.angle_beta   90.00
_cell.angle_gamma   90.00
#
_symmetry.space_group_name_H-M   'P 1'
#
loop_
_entity.id
_entity.type
_entity.pdbx_description
1 polymer ?
#
loop_
_entity_poly.entity_id
_entity_poly.type
_entity_poly.pdbx_seq_one_letter_code
_entity_poly.pdbx_strand_id
1 'polypeptide(L)'
;MKCSPHSGEFIGQEIRLGSRGDSYYEYLIKVWLQLRSIQDGNFTYLYDMYEEAMRGVRHLLVQKTIPNELVFVGELPGGSKGYFSPKMDHLVCFLPGTLALGATKGITKEKAMKDNLLTIEDFENLKLAEDLAKTCFEMYSVTSTGLAPEIAYFHTKDFYEDGLGGGNQSSEYVNDIIIKFNDRHNLLRPETVESLFVLYRITQDLKYREWGWQIFQSFEKYTKVDSGGYTSLNDVTTLPPQRRDKMETFFLGETLKYLYLLFGDSSVIPLDKFVFNTEAHPFPIKDAIYLEGGSNMMKGTM
;
A
#
# COMPACT_ATOMS: atom_id res chain seq x y z
N MET A 1 13.33 -10.16 5.65
CA MET A 1 14.53 -10.97 5.32
C MET A 1 15.71 -10.07 4.93
N LYS A 2 16.92 -10.39 5.37
CA LYS A 2 18.16 -9.71 4.93
C LYS A 2 18.93 -10.67 4.03
N CYS A 3 19.70 -10.19 3.06
CA CYS A 3 20.53 -11.02 2.19
C CYS A 3 22.00 -10.62 2.31
N SER A 4 22.90 -11.60 2.40
CA SER A 4 24.34 -11.37 2.38
C SER A 4 24.80 -11.04 0.96
N PRO A 5 25.46 -9.89 0.72
CA PRO A 5 25.95 -9.55 -0.62
C PRO A 5 27.17 -10.41 -1.03
N HIS A 6 27.80 -11.11 -0.07
CA HIS A 6 28.94 -11.98 -0.34
C HIS A 6 28.52 -13.41 -0.70
N SER A 7 27.58 -13.99 0.05
CA SER A 7 27.15 -15.38 -0.14
C SER A 7 25.86 -15.54 -0.92
N GLY A 8 25.04 -14.49 -1.05
CA GLY A 8 23.70 -14.57 -1.62
C GLY A 8 22.66 -15.28 -0.73
N GLU A 9 23.06 -15.68 0.48
CA GLU A 9 22.17 -16.38 1.42
C GLU A 9 21.37 -15.39 2.27
N PHE A 10 20.15 -15.81 2.65
CA PHE A 10 19.34 -15.06 3.60
C PHE A 10 19.94 -15.11 5.02
N ILE A 11 19.94 -13.97 5.70
CA ILE A 11 20.34 -13.81 7.09
C ILE A 11 19.08 -13.62 7.94
N GLY A 12 18.88 -14.54 8.89
CA GLY A 12 17.70 -14.59 9.75
C GLY A 12 16.50 -15.23 9.06
N GLN A 13 15.39 -15.33 9.79
CA GLN A 13 14.17 -15.99 9.33
C GLN A 13 12.94 -15.08 9.40
N GLU A 14 13.11 -13.80 9.75
CA GLU A 14 12.01 -12.83 9.87
C GLU A 14 11.32 -12.59 8.52
N ILE A 15 10.01 -12.86 8.49
CA ILE A 15 9.11 -12.61 7.35
C ILE A 15 8.14 -11.49 7.75
N ARG A 16 8.13 -10.42 6.97
CA ARG A 16 7.22 -9.28 7.10
C ARG A 16 7.05 -8.58 5.77
N LEU A 17 5.91 -7.92 5.58
CA LEU A 17 5.64 -7.07 4.42
C LEU A 17 5.84 -5.58 4.72
N GLY A 18 6.26 -5.22 5.94
CA GLY A 18 6.67 -3.86 6.28
C GLY A 18 8.10 -3.56 5.84
N SER A 19 8.73 -2.61 6.53
CA SER A 19 10.04 -2.08 6.15
C SER A 19 11.07 -3.19 5.86
N ARG A 20 11.81 -3.04 4.75
CA ARG A 20 12.86 -3.97 4.25
C ARG A 20 12.31 -5.23 3.55
N GLY A 21 11.02 -5.31 3.31
CA GLY A 21 10.35 -6.46 2.70
C GLY A 21 9.29 -6.05 1.68
N ASP A 22 8.44 -5.10 2.05
CA ASP A 22 7.48 -4.37 1.20
C ASP A 22 7.82 -4.34 -0.31
N SER A 23 8.75 -3.48 -0.72
CA SER A 23 8.93 -3.11 -2.12
C SER A 23 9.58 -4.19 -2.98
N TYR A 24 10.12 -5.25 -2.37
CA TYR A 24 10.50 -6.46 -3.10
C TYR A 24 9.26 -7.07 -3.78
N TYR A 25 8.17 -7.26 -3.03
CA TYR A 25 6.94 -7.86 -3.55
C TYR A 25 6.24 -6.93 -4.55
N GLU A 26 6.26 -5.63 -4.26
CA GLU A 26 5.75 -4.58 -5.13
C GLU A 26 6.43 -4.61 -6.51
N TYR A 27 7.76 -4.80 -6.55
CA TYR A 27 8.52 -4.76 -7.80
C TYR A 27 8.40 -6.02 -8.64
N LEU A 28 8.07 -7.18 -8.05
CA LEU A 28 7.78 -8.39 -8.83
C LEU A 28 6.67 -8.11 -9.85
N ILE A 29 5.55 -7.57 -9.38
CA ILE A 29 4.42 -7.26 -10.26
C ILE A 29 4.66 -6.00 -11.11
N LYS A 30 5.24 -4.93 -10.54
CA LYS A 30 5.42 -3.67 -11.26
C LYS A 30 6.42 -3.79 -12.41
N VAL A 31 7.52 -4.51 -12.24
CA VAL A 31 8.50 -4.74 -13.32
C VAL A 31 7.90 -5.65 -14.38
N TRP A 32 7.18 -6.70 -13.99
CA TRP A 32 6.45 -7.52 -14.95
C TRP A 32 5.46 -6.69 -15.77
N LEU A 33 4.63 -5.86 -15.14
CA LEU A 33 3.68 -4.97 -15.84
C LEU A 33 4.39 -4.03 -16.80
N GLN A 34 5.54 -3.46 -16.42
CA GLN A 34 6.31 -2.56 -17.26
C GLN A 34 6.81 -3.23 -18.55
N LEU A 35 7.19 -4.50 -18.47
CA LEU A 35 7.93 -5.22 -19.51
C LEU A 35 7.13 -6.32 -20.22
N ARG A 36 5.89 -6.61 -19.80
CA ARG A 36 5.06 -7.74 -20.28
C ARG A 36 4.83 -7.80 -21.79
N SER A 37 4.99 -6.68 -22.49
CA SER A 37 4.76 -6.58 -23.94
C SER A 37 6.05 -6.67 -24.77
N ILE A 38 7.21 -6.92 -24.15
CA ILE A 38 8.49 -7.11 -24.86
C ILE A 38 8.60 -8.56 -25.33
N GLN A 39 8.57 -8.79 -26.65
CA GLN A 39 8.50 -10.12 -27.26
C GLN A 39 9.70 -11.04 -26.94
N ASP A 40 10.90 -10.49 -26.78
CA ASP A 40 12.12 -11.26 -26.49
C ASP A 40 12.41 -11.43 -24.98
N GLY A 41 11.59 -10.81 -24.11
CA GLY A 41 11.78 -10.81 -22.67
C GLY A 41 10.99 -11.91 -21.98
N ASN A 42 11.62 -13.00 -21.58
CA ASN A 42 10.98 -13.98 -20.69
C ASN A 42 10.90 -13.44 -19.25
N PHE A 43 9.96 -12.53 -18.99
CA PHE A 43 9.73 -11.92 -17.68
C PHE A 43 8.60 -12.60 -16.88
N THR A 44 8.01 -13.70 -17.37
CA THR A 44 6.88 -14.37 -16.70
C THR A 44 7.25 -14.87 -15.32
N TYR A 45 8.52 -15.22 -15.08
CA TYR A 45 9.01 -15.64 -13.77
C TYR A 45 8.73 -14.60 -12.66
N LEU A 46 8.71 -13.31 -12.98
CA LEU A 46 8.39 -12.25 -12.01
C LEU A 46 6.93 -12.32 -11.57
N TYR A 47 6.02 -12.59 -12.51
CA TYR A 47 4.61 -12.80 -12.22
C TYR A 47 4.40 -14.09 -11.42
N ASP A 48 5.08 -15.18 -11.80
CA ASP A 48 5.00 -16.45 -11.09
C ASP A 48 5.50 -16.31 -9.63
N MET A 49 6.61 -15.61 -9.42
CA MET A 49 7.13 -15.28 -8.09
C MET A 49 6.17 -14.40 -7.29
N TYR A 50 5.52 -13.43 -7.94
CA TYR A 50 4.50 -12.58 -7.31
C TYR A 50 3.31 -13.43 -6.84
N GLU A 51 2.76 -14.27 -7.70
CA GLU A 51 1.62 -15.13 -7.38
C GLU A 51 1.97 -16.11 -6.24
N GLU A 52 3.15 -16.74 -6.29
CA GLU A 52 3.65 -17.57 -5.21
C GLU A 52 3.74 -16.79 -3.89
N ALA A 53 4.33 -15.60 -3.92
CA ALA A 53 4.45 -14.76 -2.74
C ALA A 53 3.08 -14.36 -2.18
N MET A 54 2.12 -13.96 -3.02
CA MET A 54 0.79 -13.56 -2.58
C MET A 54 0.02 -14.73 -1.98
N ARG A 55 0.14 -15.95 -2.53
CA ARG A 55 -0.39 -17.16 -1.86
C ARG A 55 0.21 -17.36 -0.47
N GLY A 56 1.53 -17.18 -0.35
CA GLY A 56 2.23 -17.21 0.94
C GLY A 56 1.70 -16.17 1.93
N VAL A 57 1.48 -14.92 1.48
CA VAL A 57 0.90 -13.85 2.30
C VAL A 57 -0.49 -14.24 2.79
N ARG A 58 -1.39 -14.67 1.89
CA ARG A 58 -2.75 -15.09 2.25
C ARG A 58 -2.75 -16.23 3.26
N HIS A 59 -1.87 -17.21 3.08
CA HIS A 59 -1.84 -18.40 3.90
C HIS A 59 -1.17 -18.19 5.27
N LEU A 60 -0.11 -17.38 5.33
CA LEU A 60 0.77 -17.31 6.51
C LEU A 60 0.63 -16.02 7.32
N LEU A 61 0.24 -14.92 6.68
CA LEU A 61 0.35 -13.58 7.28
C LEU A 61 -0.99 -12.88 7.48
N VAL A 62 -2.05 -13.32 6.79
CA VAL A 62 -3.38 -12.72 6.92
C VAL A 62 -4.11 -13.29 8.14
N GLN A 63 -4.57 -12.40 9.01
CA GLN A 63 -5.45 -12.74 10.14
C GLN A 63 -6.60 -11.73 10.25
N LYS A 64 -7.52 -12.01 11.17
CA LYS A 64 -8.64 -11.15 11.51
C LYS A 64 -8.56 -10.67 12.95
N THR A 65 -8.98 -9.45 13.20
CA THR A 65 -9.08 -8.88 14.54
C THR A 65 -10.26 -9.47 15.32
N ILE A 66 -10.22 -9.30 16.64
CA ILE A 66 -11.37 -9.43 17.53
C ILE A 66 -11.66 -8.04 18.12
N PRO A 67 -12.93 -7.62 18.26
CA PRO A 67 -14.15 -8.36 17.96
C PRO A 67 -14.70 -8.17 16.54
N ASN A 68 -14.20 -7.19 15.77
CA ASN A 68 -14.89 -6.72 14.57
C ASN A 68 -14.36 -7.32 13.24
N GLU A 69 -13.49 -8.34 13.31
CA GLU A 69 -13.03 -9.11 12.16
C GLU A 69 -12.34 -8.31 11.04
N LEU A 70 -11.65 -7.21 11.36
CA LEU A 70 -10.80 -6.50 10.40
C LEU A 70 -9.68 -7.42 9.90
N VAL A 71 -9.47 -7.45 8.58
CA VAL A 71 -8.43 -8.25 7.96
C VAL A 71 -7.12 -7.47 7.99
N PHE A 72 -6.03 -8.06 8.47
CA PHE A 72 -4.73 -7.41 8.51
C PHE A 72 -3.61 -8.38 8.13
N VAL A 73 -2.42 -7.84 7.85
CA VAL A 73 -1.20 -8.62 7.57
C VAL A 73 -0.22 -8.44 8.73
N GLY A 74 0.06 -9.54 9.43
CA GLY A 74 1.04 -9.57 10.51
C GLY A 74 2.46 -9.92 10.06
N GLU A 75 3.31 -10.22 11.04
CA GLU A 75 4.70 -10.63 10.83
C GLU A 75 4.95 -12.02 11.41
N LEU A 76 5.98 -12.71 10.91
CA LEU A 76 6.52 -13.94 11.47
C LEU A 76 7.99 -13.74 11.85
N PRO A 77 8.28 -13.22 13.06
CA PRO A 77 9.65 -12.90 13.48
C PRO A 77 10.57 -14.12 13.53
N GLY A 78 10.01 -15.29 13.84
CA GLY A 78 10.70 -16.59 13.85
C GLY A 78 10.57 -17.40 12.56
N GLY A 79 10.12 -16.79 11.46
CA GLY A 79 9.88 -17.48 10.19
C GLY A 79 8.59 -18.29 10.15
N SER A 80 8.40 -19.09 9.10
CA SER A 80 7.13 -19.77 8.80
C SER A 80 6.63 -20.76 9.87
N LYS A 81 7.49 -21.17 10.80
CA LYS A 81 7.16 -22.03 11.95
C LYS A 81 7.22 -21.30 13.29
N GLY A 82 7.47 -19.99 13.26
CA GLY A 82 7.55 -19.14 14.44
C GLY A 82 6.17 -18.70 14.94
N TYR A 83 6.17 -17.85 15.97
CA TYR A 83 4.94 -17.22 16.44
C TYR A 83 4.49 -16.12 15.48
N PHE A 84 3.18 -15.89 15.43
CA PHE A 84 2.57 -14.80 14.69
C PHE A 84 2.57 -13.52 15.53
N SER A 85 3.08 -12.43 14.94
CA SER A 85 3.06 -11.10 15.52
C SER A 85 1.96 -10.28 14.84
N PRO A 86 0.96 -9.75 15.56
CA PRO A 86 -0.09 -8.93 14.97
C PRO A 86 0.33 -7.48 14.74
N LYS A 87 1.62 -7.24 14.57
CA LYS A 87 2.22 -5.95 14.22
C LYS A 87 2.07 -5.72 12.71
N MET A 88 1.68 -4.51 12.32
CA MET A 88 1.64 -4.08 10.92
C MET A 88 2.17 -2.65 10.83
N ASP A 89 3.21 -2.46 10.01
CA ASP A 89 3.68 -1.12 9.66
C ASP A 89 2.62 -0.46 8.75
N HIS A 90 2.45 0.87 8.84
CA HIS A 90 1.65 1.62 7.86
C HIS A 90 2.13 1.38 6.43
N LEU A 91 3.43 1.10 6.26
CA LEU A 91 4.02 0.73 4.98
C LEU A 91 3.24 -0.39 4.29
N VAL A 92 2.74 -1.40 5.02
CA VAL A 92 2.00 -2.54 4.46
C VAL A 92 0.70 -2.12 3.73
N CYS A 93 0.21 -0.90 3.99
CA CYS A 93 -0.92 -0.33 3.28
C CYS A 93 -0.68 -0.05 1.79
N PHE A 94 0.51 -0.34 1.24
CA PHE A 94 0.76 -0.41 -0.22
C PHE A 94 0.12 -1.66 -0.87
N LEU A 95 -0.05 -2.73 -0.07
CA LEU A 95 -0.46 -4.04 -0.54
C LEU A 95 -1.86 -4.08 -1.17
N PRO A 96 -2.90 -3.40 -0.65
CA PRO A 96 -4.21 -3.37 -1.29
C PRO A 96 -4.16 -2.90 -2.76
N GLY A 97 -3.46 -1.80 -3.04
CA GLY A 97 -3.27 -1.31 -4.40
C GLY A 97 -2.51 -2.32 -5.26
N THR A 98 -1.46 -2.92 -4.70
CA THR A 98 -0.65 -3.93 -5.39
C THR A 98 -1.46 -5.18 -5.76
N LEU A 99 -2.26 -5.71 -4.83
CA LEU A 99 -3.15 -6.86 -5.05
C LEU A 99 -4.19 -6.58 -6.14
N ALA A 100 -4.84 -5.41 -6.08
CA ALA A 100 -5.82 -5.02 -7.08
C ALA A 100 -5.17 -4.84 -8.47
N LEU A 101 -3.98 -4.24 -8.52
CA LEU A 101 -3.21 -4.07 -9.74
C LEU A 101 -2.75 -5.41 -10.32
N GLY A 102 -2.28 -6.35 -9.49
CA GLY A 102 -1.92 -7.70 -9.91
C GLY A 102 -3.11 -8.47 -10.45
N ALA A 103 -4.27 -8.36 -9.79
CA ALA A 103 -5.49 -9.05 -10.21
C ALA A 103 -6.02 -8.55 -11.56
N THR A 104 -6.01 -7.23 -11.77
CA THR A 104 -6.67 -6.59 -12.93
C THR A 104 -5.72 -6.09 -13.99
N LYS A 105 -4.41 -6.11 -13.74
CA LYS A 105 -3.37 -5.74 -14.70
C LYS A 105 -3.52 -4.29 -15.21
N GLY A 106 -4.18 -3.43 -14.42
CA GLY A 106 -4.38 -2.01 -14.66
C GLY A 106 -5.75 -1.62 -15.27
N ILE A 107 -6.58 -2.58 -15.66
CA ILE A 107 -7.93 -2.29 -16.18
C ILE A 107 -8.99 -2.31 -15.07
N THR A 108 -10.16 -1.72 -15.34
CA THR A 108 -11.28 -1.74 -14.39
C THR A 108 -11.77 -3.18 -14.12
N LYS A 109 -12.23 -3.45 -12.90
CA LYS A 109 -12.85 -4.71 -12.48
C LYS A 109 -14.02 -5.09 -13.41
N GLU A 110 -14.86 -4.14 -13.78
CA GLU A 110 -15.99 -4.35 -14.71
C GLU A 110 -15.50 -4.88 -16.07
N LYS A 111 -14.53 -4.20 -16.70
CA LYS A 111 -13.93 -4.64 -17.96
C LYS A 111 -13.27 -6.01 -17.83
N ALA A 112 -12.50 -6.25 -16.78
CA ALA A 112 -11.83 -7.53 -16.57
C ALA A 112 -12.83 -8.70 -16.42
N MET A 113 -13.97 -8.46 -15.76
CA MET A 113 -15.07 -9.43 -15.67
C MET A 113 -15.76 -9.64 -17.02
N LYS A 114 -16.09 -8.56 -17.74
CA LYS A 114 -16.75 -8.62 -19.05
C LYS A 114 -15.93 -9.41 -20.07
N ASP A 115 -14.61 -9.25 -20.03
CA ASP A 115 -13.68 -9.89 -20.95
C ASP A 115 -13.23 -11.29 -20.45
N ASN A 116 -13.78 -11.79 -19.34
CA ASN A 116 -13.44 -13.07 -18.68
C ASN A 116 -11.93 -13.24 -18.39
N LEU A 117 -11.28 -12.18 -17.91
CA LEU A 117 -9.83 -12.15 -17.65
C LEU A 117 -9.45 -12.50 -16.21
N LEU A 118 -10.42 -12.63 -15.30
CA LEU A 118 -10.17 -12.88 -13.88
C LEU A 118 -10.26 -14.37 -13.54
N THR A 119 -9.22 -14.88 -12.89
CA THR A 119 -9.20 -16.21 -12.27
C THR A 119 -9.87 -16.18 -10.88
N ILE A 120 -10.09 -17.35 -10.29
CA ILE A 120 -10.57 -17.47 -8.91
C ILE A 120 -9.62 -16.75 -7.94
N GLU A 121 -8.31 -16.94 -8.14
CA GLU A 121 -7.28 -16.29 -7.32
C GLU A 121 -7.29 -14.76 -7.48
N ASP A 122 -7.57 -14.24 -8.68
CA ASP A 122 -7.73 -12.79 -8.88
C ASP A 122 -8.92 -12.24 -8.09
N PHE A 123 -10.03 -12.98 -7.98
CA PHE A 123 -11.17 -12.59 -7.13
C PHE A 123 -10.84 -12.62 -5.64
N GLU A 124 -10.08 -13.62 -5.19
CA GLU A 124 -9.59 -13.68 -3.81
C GLU A 124 -8.67 -12.50 -3.48
N ASN A 125 -7.73 -12.18 -4.39
CA ASN A 125 -6.81 -11.05 -4.25
C ASN A 125 -7.56 -9.71 -4.25
N LEU A 126 -8.57 -9.54 -5.11
CA LEU A 126 -9.41 -8.33 -5.08
C LEU A 126 -10.19 -8.21 -3.77
N LYS A 127 -10.77 -9.30 -3.26
CA LYS A 127 -11.47 -9.27 -1.98
C LYS A 127 -10.53 -8.91 -0.84
N LEU A 128 -9.35 -9.52 -0.80
CA LEU A 128 -8.33 -9.19 0.19
C LEU A 128 -7.87 -7.73 0.07
N ALA A 129 -7.71 -7.21 -1.15
CA ALA A 129 -7.39 -5.80 -1.37
C ALA A 129 -8.45 -4.86 -0.78
N GLU A 130 -9.73 -5.13 -1.05
CA GLU A 130 -10.83 -4.33 -0.50
C GLU A 130 -10.87 -4.40 1.04
N ASP A 131 -10.66 -5.57 1.63
CA ASP A 131 -10.66 -5.77 3.09
C ASP A 131 -9.45 -5.10 3.78
N LEU A 132 -8.24 -5.22 3.21
CA LEU A 132 -7.05 -4.57 3.75
C LEU A 132 -7.11 -3.05 3.60
N ALA A 133 -7.69 -2.53 2.51
CA ALA A 133 -7.87 -1.09 2.36
C ALA A 133 -8.82 -0.52 3.41
N LYS A 134 -9.87 -1.27 3.79
CA LYS A 134 -10.72 -0.91 4.92
C LYS A 134 -9.87 -0.81 6.19
N THR A 135 -9.10 -1.84 6.54
CA THR A 135 -8.24 -1.82 7.74
C THR A 135 -7.26 -0.66 7.73
N CYS A 136 -6.61 -0.38 6.59
CA CYS A 136 -5.71 0.76 6.44
C CYS A 136 -6.42 2.09 6.65
N PHE A 137 -7.65 2.25 6.17
CA PHE A 137 -8.46 3.44 6.47
C PHE A 137 -8.85 3.51 7.95
N GLU A 138 -9.22 2.39 8.58
CA GLU A 138 -9.59 2.38 10.00
C GLU A 138 -8.42 2.68 10.94
N MET A 139 -7.17 2.41 10.51
CA MET A 139 -5.97 2.91 11.20
C MET A 139 -5.92 4.44 11.29
N TYR A 140 -6.56 5.17 10.36
CA TYR A 140 -6.75 6.62 10.45
C TYR A 140 -7.92 6.95 11.38
N SER A 141 -9.08 6.34 11.14
CA SER A 141 -10.34 6.62 11.84
C SER A 141 -10.28 6.40 13.35
N VAL A 142 -9.47 5.44 13.83
CA VAL A 142 -9.30 5.16 15.26
C VAL A 142 -8.49 6.22 16.02
N THR A 143 -7.82 7.13 15.30
CA THR A 143 -6.95 8.14 15.90
C THR A 143 -7.67 9.45 16.19
N SER A 144 -7.28 10.17 17.24
CA SER A 144 -7.83 11.50 17.56
C SER A 144 -7.61 12.54 16.45
N THR A 145 -6.52 12.39 15.68
CA THR A 145 -6.20 13.29 14.56
C THR A 145 -6.80 12.84 13.23
N GLY A 146 -7.35 11.63 13.12
CA GLY A 146 -7.74 11.07 11.82
C GLY A 146 -6.55 10.82 10.89
N LEU A 147 -5.35 10.57 11.43
CA LEU A 147 -4.11 10.24 10.72
C LEU A 147 -3.52 8.96 11.32
N ALA A 148 -3.18 7.98 10.48
CA ALA A 148 -2.63 6.72 10.97
C ALA A 148 -1.26 6.88 11.66
N PRO A 149 -0.95 6.04 12.66
CA PRO A 149 0.39 5.95 13.25
C PRO A 149 1.37 5.26 12.28
N GLU A 150 2.65 5.24 12.64
CA GLU A 150 3.69 4.54 11.89
C GLU A 150 3.49 3.02 11.93
N ILE A 151 3.10 2.49 13.10
CA ILE A 151 2.87 1.06 13.32
C ILE A 151 1.58 0.90 14.13
N ALA A 152 0.77 -0.07 13.73
CA ALA A 152 -0.37 -0.55 14.48
C ALA A 152 -0.16 -2.01 14.91
N TYR A 153 -0.81 -2.37 16.00
CA TYR A 153 -0.95 -3.74 16.47
C TYR A 153 -2.44 -4.08 16.49
N PHE A 154 -2.74 -5.35 16.33
CA PHE A 154 -4.11 -5.80 16.19
C PHE A 154 -4.48 -6.79 17.29
N HIS A 155 -5.63 -6.54 17.94
CA HIS A 155 -6.16 -7.45 18.93
C HIS A 155 -6.57 -8.76 18.25
N THR A 156 -5.98 -9.85 18.71
CA THR A 156 -6.31 -11.22 18.30
C THR A 156 -6.55 -12.09 19.54
N LYS A 157 -6.96 -13.33 19.32
CA LYS A 157 -7.14 -14.29 20.42
C LYS A 157 -5.89 -14.45 21.30
N ASP A 158 -4.71 -14.35 20.69
CA ASP A 158 -3.42 -14.61 21.35
C ASP A 158 -2.70 -13.31 21.75
N PHE A 159 -3.26 -12.13 21.46
CA PHE A 159 -2.63 -10.84 21.73
C PHE A 159 -3.65 -9.74 22.03
N TYR A 160 -3.55 -9.15 23.22
CA TYR A 160 -4.34 -8.00 23.65
C TYR A 160 -3.49 -7.11 24.57
N GLU A 161 -3.57 -5.79 24.37
CA GLU A 161 -2.93 -4.80 25.25
C GLU A 161 -3.92 -3.63 25.50
N ASP A 162 -4.36 -3.49 26.75
CA ASP A 162 -5.33 -2.45 27.15
C ASP A 162 -4.70 -1.05 27.29
N GLY A 163 -5.50 -0.01 27.14
CA GLY A 163 -5.09 1.40 27.35
C GLY A 163 -4.22 1.99 26.24
N LEU A 164 -4.04 1.28 25.12
CA LEU A 164 -3.20 1.67 23.99
C LEU A 164 -4.02 1.92 22.72
N GLY A 165 -5.25 2.46 22.83
CA GLY A 165 -6.06 2.83 21.67
C GLY A 165 -5.59 4.11 20.95
N GLY A 166 -6.23 4.45 19.83
CA GLY A 166 -5.89 5.65 19.04
C GLY A 166 -6.44 6.98 19.57
N GLY A 167 -7.20 6.97 20.66
CA GLY A 167 -7.75 8.17 21.28
C GLY A 167 -9.11 8.62 20.72
N ASN A 168 -9.56 8.09 19.58
CA ASN A 168 -10.95 8.24 19.14
C ASN A 168 -11.84 7.14 19.74
N GLN A 169 -12.44 7.41 20.91
CA GLN A 169 -13.31 6.48 21.62
C GLN A 169 -14.64 6.19 20.91
N SER A 170 -15.00 6.98 19.90
CA SER A 170 -16.20 6.74 19.09
C SER A 170 -15.97 5.80 17.91
N SER A 171 -14.73 5.40 17.65
CA SER A 171 -14.42 4.45 16.57
C SER A 171 -14.95 3.05 16.92
N GLU A 172 -15.59 2.40 15.94
CA GLU A 172 -16.02 1.01 16.01
C GLU A 172 -14.83 0.07 16.31
N TYR A 173 -13.64 0.43 15.84
CA TYR A 173 -12.43 -0.40 15.87
C TYR A 173 -11.46 -0.03 16.99
N VAL A 174 -11.91 0.75 17.99
CA VAL A 174 -11.07 1.17 19.12
C VAL A 174 -10.53 -0.01 19.94
N ASN A 175 -11.26 -1.14 19.95
CA ASN A 175 -10.87 -2.37 20.64
C ASN A 175 -10.12 -3.37 19.74
N ASP A 176 -10.00 -3.08 18.44
CA ASP A 176 -9.31 -3.91 17.45
C ASP A 176 -7.88 -3.40 17.21
N ILE A 177 -7.70 -2.08 17.22
CA ILE A 177 -6.45 -1.42 16.82
C ILE A 177 -5.75 -0.83 18.03
N ILE A 178 -4.54 -1.32 18.27
CA ILE A 178 -3.63 -0.94 19.35
C ILE A 178 -2.48 -0.12 18.77
N ILE A 179 -2.18 1.04 19.36
CA ILE A 179 -1.14 1.97 18.96
C ILE A 179 -0.21 2.23 20.15
N LYS A 180 0.98 1.61 20.11
CA LYS A 180 2.00 1.73 21.17
C LYS A 180 2.61 3.12 21.17
N PHE A 181 3.04 3.57 22.35
CA PHE A 181 3.55 4.94 22.56
C PHE A 181 4.64 5.38 21.58
N ASN A 182 5.63 4.52 21.31
CA ASN A 182 6.75 4.85 20.42
C ASN A 182 6.35 4.91 18.93
N ASP A 183 5.18 4.38 18.58
CA ASP A 183 4.74 4.18 17.20
C ASP A 183 3.68 5.20 16.77
N ARG A 184 3.24 6.07 17.69
CA ARG A 184 2.18 7.08 17.46
C ARG A 184 2.55 8.19 16.49
N HIS A 185 3.77 8.23 15.99
CA HIS A 185 4.21 9.27 15.08
C HIS A 185 3.60 9.07 13.69
N ASN A 186 3.36 10.16 12.97
CA ASN A 186 2.92 10.14 11.57
C ASN A 186 3.91 10.95 10.75
N LEU A 187 4.46 10.33 9.70
CA LEU A 187 5.49 10.93 8.87
C LEU A 187 4.95 11.48 7.54
N LEU A 188 3.63 11.68 7.43
CA LEU A 188 2.94 12.13 6.21
C LEU A 188 2.98 11.09 5.07
N ARG A 189 3.04 9.81 5.43
CA ARG A 189 3.27 8.69 4.50
C ARG A 189 2.11 8.45 3.51
N PRO A 190 2.40 7.90 2.31
CA PRO A 190 1.43 7.82 1.21
C PRO A 190 0.64 6.50 1.12
N GLU A 191 1.06 5.41 1.77
CA GLU A 191 0.71 4.07 1.28
C GLU A 191 -0.79 3.77 1.31
N THR A 192 -1.53 4.31 2.29
CA THR A 192 -2.99 4.22 2.30
C THR A 192 -3.60 4.97 1.12
N VAL A 193 -3.23 6.23 0.86
CA VAL A 193 -3.81 7.01 -0.25
C VAL A 193 -3.35 6.50 -1.63
N GLU A 194 -2.18 5.87 -1.73
CA GLU A 194 -1.76 5.08 -2.90
C GLU A 194 -2.78 3.98 -3.20
N SER A 195 -3.06 3.14 -2.20
CA SER A 195 -4.02 2.03 -2.33
C SER A 195 -5.44 2.52 -2.64
N LEU A 196 -5.90 3.61 -2.02
CA LEU A 196 -7.20 4.20 -2.32
C LEU A 196 -7.27 4.69 -3.77
N PHE A 197 -6.22 5.33 -4.29
CA PHE A 197 -6.13 5.73 -5.69
C PHE A 197 -6.28 4.52 -6.63
N VAL A 198 -5.49 3.46 -6.41
CA VAL A 198 -5.51 2.27 -7.28
C VAL A 198 -6.86 1.56 -7.21
N LEU A 199 -7.40 1.37 -6.01
CA LEU A 199 -8.71 0.73 -5.82
C LEU A 199 -9.85 1.54 -6.42
N TYR A 200 -9.84 2.88 -6.29
CA TYR A 200 -10.81 3.73 -6.98
C TYR A 200 -10.75 3.55 -8.50
N ARG A 201 -9.54 3.58 -9.08
CA ARG A 201 -9.37 3.43 -10.54
C ARG A 201 -9.83 2.07 -11.05
N ILE A 202 -9.67 1.02 -10.25
CA ILE A 202 -10.03 -0.35 -10.63
C ILE A 202 -11.51 -0.64 -10.39
N THR A 203 -12.04 -0.30 -9.22
CA THR A 203 -13.40 -0.67 -8.79
C THR A 203 -14.44 0.38 -9.12
N GLN A 204 -14.02 1.64 -9.30
CA GLN A 204 -14.87 2.82 -9.47
C GLN A 204 -15.81 3.09 -8.28
N ASP A 205 -15.55 2.48 -7.12
CA ASP A 205 -16.31 2.69 -5.89
C ASP A 205 -15.95 4.04 -5.26
N LEU A 206 -16.95 4.91 -5.09
CA LEU A 206 -16.77 6.26 -4.58
C LEU A 206 -16.31 6.32 -3.13
N LYS A 207 -16.49 5.25 -2.34
CA LYS A 207 -16.04 5.21 -0.94
C LYS A 207 -14.55 5.52 -0.79
N TYR A 208 -13.72 5.11 -1.77
CA TYR A 208 -12.28 5.36 -1.73
C TYR A 208 -11.93 6.85 -1.88
N ARG A 209 -12.74 7.61 -2.61
CA ARG A 209 -12.62 9.07 -2.68
C ARG A 209 -13.08 9.73 -1.39
N GLU A 210 -14.17 9.25 -0.80
CA GLU A 210 -14.67 9.74 0.50
C GLU A 210 -13.62 9.54 1.59
N TRP A 211 -13.02 8.34 1.66
CA TRP A 211 -11.94 8.02 2.58
C TRP A 211 -10.69 8.88 2.35
N GLY A 212 -10.25 9.03 1.09
CA GLY A 212 -9.12 9.90 0.76
C GLY A 212 -9.37 11.36 1.11
N TRP A 213 -10.62 11.83 1.00
CA TRP A 213 -10.98 13.21 1.35
C TRP A 213 -10.90 13.44 2.86
N GLN A 214 -11.40 12.49 3.66
CA GLN A 214 -11.27 12.54 5.12
C GLN A 214 -9.79 12.59 5.55
N ILE A 215 -8.94 11.77 4.94
CA ILE A 215 -7.49 11.77 5.20
C ILE A 215 -6.88 13.14 4.84
N PHE A 216 -7.20 13.69 3.67
CA PHE A 216 -6.70 15.00 3.25
C PHE A 216 -7.13 16.13 4.21
N GLN A 217 -8.39 16.11 4.65
CA GLN A 217 -8.89 17.07 5.64
C GLN A 217 -8.13 16.98 6.97
N SER A 218 -7.77 15.78 7.41
CA SER A 218 -6.94 15.57 8.61
C SER A 218 -5.53 16.14 8.44
N PHE A 219 -4.89 15.96 7.27
CA PHE A 219 -3.62 16.61 6.96
C PHE A 219 -3.74 18.15 7.00
N GLU A 220 -4.73 18.71 6.29
CA GLU A 220 -4.98 20.16 6.30
C GLU A 220 -5.18 20.71 7.72
N LYS A 221 -5.90 19.98 8.57
CA LYS A 221 -6.25 20.43 9.91
C LYS A 221 -5.08 20.36 10.89
N TYR A 222 -4.29 19.29 10.85
CA TYR A 222 -3.35 19.00 11.93
C TYR A 222 -1.88 19.19 11.55
N THR A 223 -1.52 19.05 10.27
CA THR A 223 -0.11 19.07 9.84
C THR A 223 0.29 20.36 9.13
N LYS A 224 -0.66 21.18 8.66
CA LYS A 224 -0.40 22.45 7.99
C LYS A 224 0.27 23.48 8.92
N VAL A 225 1.25 24.21 8.38
CA VAL A 225 2.00 25.27 9.05
C VAL A 225 1.64 26.62 8.43
N ASP A 226 1.32 27.62 9.26
CA ASP A 226 0.80 28.92 8.81
C ASP A 226 1.77 29.68 7.90
N SER A 227 3.08 29.55 8.13
CA SER A 227 4.12 30.15 7.29
C SER A 227 4.35 29.43 5.96
N GLY A 228 3.68 28.30 5.73
CA GLY A 228 3.84 27.44 4.56
C GLY A 228 4.45 26.08 4.91
N GLY A 229 3.99 25.06 4.20
CA GLY A 229 4.42 23.67 4.39
C GLY A 229 3.52 22.86 5.33
N TYR A 230 3.91 21.60 5.51
CA TYR A 230 3.26 20.62 6.38
C TYR A 230 4.32 19.97 7.25
N THR A 231 3.93 19.37 8.37
CA THR A 231 4.89 18.78 9.31
C THR A 231 4.42 17.45 9.86
N SER A 232 5.34 16.50 9.98
CA SER A 232 5.13 15.22 10.65
C SER A 232 4.71 15.43 12.12
N LEU A 233 3.99 14.46 12.66
CA LEU A 233 3.50 14.47 14.04
C LEU A 233 4.23 13.43 14.89
N ASN A 234 4.46 13.74 16.16
CA ASN A 234 5.01 12.82 17.16
C ASN A 234 3.95 11.89 17.74
N ASP A 235 2.70 12.36 17.85
CA ASP A 235 1.60 11.61 18.43
C ASP A 235 0.27 11.97 17.75
N VAL A 236 -0.31 11.00 17.04
CA VAL A 236 -1.61 11.10 16.36
C VAL A 236 -2.82 10.86 17.27
N THR A 237 -2.58 10.42 18.50
CA THR A 237 -3.61 9.98 19.46
C THR A 237 -4.08 11.09 20.39
N THR A 238 -3.42 12.25 20.37
CA THR A 238 -3.69 13.37 21.26
C THR A 238 -4.01 14.64 20.48
N LEU A 239 -4.80 15.52 21.09
CA LEU A 239 -5.14 16.84 20.55
C LEU A 239 -4.80 17.94 21.56
N PRO A 240 -4.14 19.03 21.15
CA PRO A 240 -3.49 19.20 19.83
C PRO A 240 -2.27 18.27 19.69
N PRO A 241 -1.95 17.79 18.47
CA PRO A 241 -0.84 16.87 18.28
C PRO A 241 0.52 17.59 18.37
N GLN A 242 1.52 16.89 18.89
CA GLN A 242 2.90 17.38 18.92
C GLN A 242 3.54 17.28 17.52
N ARG A 243 4.17 18.37 17.05
CA ARG A 243 4.79 18.48 15.72
C ARG A 243 6.29 18.12 15.75
N ARG A 244 6.84 17.65 14.63
CA ARG A 244 8.24 17.19 14.47
C ARG A 244 9.16 18.13 13.69
N ASP A 245 8.63 19.24 13.18
CA ASP A 245 9.35 20.21 12.34
C ASP A 245 10.08 19.56 11.14
N LYS A 246 9.40 18.63 10.47
CA LYS A 246 9.93 17.97 9.27
C LYS A 246 8.82 17.73 8.26
N MET A 247 9.06 18.11 7.00
CA MET A 247 8.24 17.72 5.86
C MET A 247 9.04 16.73 5.03
N GLU A 248 8.60 15.48 5.01
CA GLU A 248 9.26 14.45 4.21
C GLU A 248 9.02 14.70 2.71
N THR A 249 10.01 14.36 1.88
CA THR A 249 9.95 14.60 0.43
C THR A 249 8.77 13.89 -0.23
N PHE A 250 8.44 12.69 0.25
CA PHE A 250 7.34 11.88 -0.24
C PHE A 250 5.96 12.47 0.07
N PHE A 251 5.83 13.45 0.97
CA PHE A 251 4.54 14.12 1.12
C PHE A 251 4.12 14.81 -0.19
N LEU A 252 5.08 15.48 -0.84
CA LEU A 252 4.88 16.11 -2.14
C LEU A 252 5.03 15.10 -3.29
N GLY A 253 6.02 14.21 -3.18
CA GLY A 253 6.32 13.19 -4.19
C GLY A 253 5.19 12.19 -4.37
N GLU A 254 4.49 11.83 -3.30
CA GLU A 254 3.60 10.67 -3.29
C GLU A 254 2.23 11.02 -2.71
N THR A 255 2.16 11.44 -1.45
CA THR A 255 0.89 11.62 -0.73
C THR A 255 -0.05 12.58 -1.47
N LEU A 256 0.44 13.78 -1.81
CA LEU A 256 -0.35 14.75 -2.57
C LEU A 256 -0.57 14.32 -4.03
N LYS A 257 0.36 13.58 -4.64
CA LYS A 257 0.23 13.08 -6.02
C LYS A 257 -0.89 12.04 -6.11
N TYR A 258 -0.92 11.06 -5.21
CA TYR A 258 -1.98 10.05 -5.17
C TYR A 258 -3.33 10.64 -4.81
N LEU A 259 -3.38 11.59 -3.86
CA LEU A 259 -4.62 12.34 -3.60
C LEU A 259 -5.11 13.11 -4.83
N TYR A 260 -4.20 13.80 -5.55
CA TYR A 260 -4.54 14.48 -6.80
C TYR A 260 -5.11 13.51 -7.84
N LEU A 261 -4.46 12.36 -8.04
CA LEU A 261 -4.89 11.35 -9.01
C LEU A 261 -6.17 10.61 -8.60
N LEU A 262 -6.40 10.42 -7.30
CA LEU A 262 -7.62 9.85 -6.75
C LEU A 262 -8.84 10.70 -7.13
N PHE A 263 -8.75 12.03 -6.99
CA PHE A 263 -9.83 12.95 -7.34
C PHE A 263 -9.84 13.37 -8.83
N GLY A 264 -8.71 13.24 -9.51
CA GLY A 264 -8.55 13.55 -10.93
C GLY A 264 -9.23 12.56 -11.87
N ASP A 265 -9.18 12.88 -13.16
CA ASP A 265 -9.81 12.10 -14.23
C ASP A 265 -9.09 10.76 -14.50
N SER A 266 -9.91 9.71 -14.70
CA SER A 266 -9.66 8.42 -15.38
C SER A 266 -8.45 8.34 -16.32
N SER A 267 -8.39 9.31 -17.22
CA SER A 267 -7.50 9.39 -18.37
C SER A 267 -6.11 9.96 -18.04
N VAL A 268 -5.95 10.62 -16.90
CA VAL A 268 -4.65 11.12 -16.44
C VAL A 268 -3.87 9.97 -15.80
N ILE A 269 -2.74 9.61 -16.40
CA ILE A 269 -1.86 8.49 -16.00
C ILE A 269 -2.66 7.18 -15.80
N PRO A 270 -3.24 6.60 -16.88
CA PRO A 270 -4.06 5.41 -16.76
C PRO A 270 -3.21 4.18 -16.40
N LEU A 271 -3.72 3.34 -15.50
CA LEU A 271 -3.00 2.21 -14.88
C LEU A 271 -2.67 1.07 -15.85
N ASP A 272 -3.32 1.01 -17.01
CA ASP A 272 -3.02 0.06 -18.09
C ASP A 272 -1.94 0.58 -19.06
N LYS A 273 -1.46 1.82 -18.87
CA LYS A 273 -0.39 2.46 -19.66
C LYS A 273 0.81 2.90 -18.86
N PHE A 274 0.66 3.12 -17.56
CA PHE A 274 1.73 3.53 -16.66
C PHE A 274 1.84 2.62 -15.45
N VAL A 275 3.06 2.46 -14.98
CA VAL A 275 3.38 1.85 -13.69
C VAL A 275 4.16 2.83 -12.85
N PHE A 276 3.72 3.05 -11.61
CA PHE A 276 4.43 3.91 -10.66
C PHE A 276 5.56 3.13 -10.01
N ASN A 277 6.77 3.70 -9.89
CA ASN A 277 7.77 3.11 -8.99
C ASN A 277 7.34 3.24 -7.50
N THR A 278 8.18 2.78 -6.57
CA THR A 278 7.88 2.82 -5.12
C THR A 278 7.82 4.24 -4.53
N GLU A 279 8.18 5.28 -5.29
CA GLU A 279 8.13 6.69 -4.87
C GLU A 279 7.16 7.51 -5.76
N ALA A 280 6.10 6.86 -6.22
CA ALA A 280 5.03 7.43 -7.05
C ALA A 280 5.50 8.13 -8.35
N HIS A 281 6.65 7.78 -8.92
CA HIS A 281 7.07 8.29 -10.24
C HIS A 281 6.54 7.37 -11.35
N PRO A 282 5.68 7.87 -12.25
CA PRO A 282 5.10 7.05 -13.31
C PRO A 282 6.10 6.77 -14.44
N PHE A 283 6.21 5.51 -14.82
CA PHE A 283 6.93 5.04 -16.00
C PHE A 283 5.94 4.46 -17.01
N PRO A 284 6.12 4.69 -18.31
CA PRO A 284 5.28 4.05 -19.32
C PRO A 284 5.51 2.54 -19.32
N ILE A 285 4.43 1.79 -19.49
CA ILE A 285 4.48 0.37 -19.86
C ILE A 285 5.03 0.30 -21.29
N LYS A 286 6.05 -0.51 -21.51
CA LYS A 286 6.72 -0.60 -22.82
C LYS A 286 5.87 -1.43 -23.77
N ASP A 287 5.10 -0.79 -24.65
CA ASP A 287 4.48 -1.50 -25.77
C ASP A 287 5.56 -1.94 -26.77
N ALA A 288 5.41 -3.14 -27.36
CA ALA A 288 6.34 -3.72 -28.35
C ALA A 288 6.72 -2.74 -29.48
N ILE A 289 5.79 -1.85 -29.85
CA ILE A 289 5.90 -0.92 -30.97
C ILE A 289 6.92 0.21 -30.69
N TYR A 290 7.08 0.66 -29.44
CA TYR A 290 7.99 1.76 -29.12
C TYR A 290 9.48 1.38 -29.22
N LEU A 291 9.80 0.08 -29.11
CA LEU A 291 11.18 -0.40 -29.21
C LEU A 291 11.64 -0.57 -30.65
N GLU A 292 10.74 -0.92 -31.58
CA GLU A 292 11.06 -0.96 -33.01
C GLU A 292 11.22 0.45 -33.62
N GLY A 293 10.43 1.43 -33.15
CA GLY A 293 10.52 2.82 -33.62
C GLY A 293 11.75 3.60 -33.14
N GLY A 294 12.35 3.21 -32.01
CA GLY A 294 13.50 3.89 -31.41
C GLY A 294 14.82 3.72 -32.18
N SER A 295 14.95 2.67 -33.00
CA SER A 295 16.16 2.44 -33.80
C SER A 295 16.19 3.25 -35.11
N ASN A 296 15.05 3.78 -35.57
CA ASN A 296 14.98 4.58 -36.80
C ASN A 296 14.96 6.09 -36.58
N MET A 297 14.84 6.56 -35.34
CA MET A 297 14.75 8.00 -35.04
C MET A 297 16.10 8.72 -34.85
N MET A 298 17.23 7.99 -34.89
CA MET A 298 18.60 8.55 -34.87
C MET A 298 19.34 8.44 -36.22
N LYS A 299 18.62 8.23 -37.32
CA LYS A 299 19.16 8.31 -38.70
C LYS A 299 18.23 9.16 -39.56
N GLY A 300 18.19 10.47 -39.32
CA GLY A 300 17.22 11.29 -40.01
C GLY A 300 17.33 12.80 -39.80
N THR A 301 18.53 13.36 -39.89
CA THR A 301 18.69 14.74 -40.37
C THR A 301 20.08 14.87 -40.98
N MET A 302 20.10 15.32 -42.24
CA MET A 302 21.27 15.78 -42.99
C MET A 302 22.07 16.82 -42.22
#